data_AF-A0A0B2BVQ2-F1
#
_entry.id   AF-A0A0B2BVQ2-F1
#
_cell.length_a   1.000
_cell.length_b   1.000
_cell.length_c   1.000
_cell.angle_alpha   90.00
_cell.angle_beta   90.00
_cell.angle_gamma   90.00
#
_symmetry.space_group_name_H-M   'P 1'
#
loop_
_entity.id
_entity.type
_entity.pdbx_description
1 polymer ?
#
loop_
_entity_poly.entity_id
_entity_poly.type
_entity_poly.pdbx_seq_one_letter_code
_entity_poly.pdbx_strand_id
1 'polypeptide(L)'
;MPTVRRRQRSARLLAASLLLAASAAFVAVAVVTASTAILIASSITAVVVGVVAARIVANEVMATRRAWYQDRAVQAQAYRDMTVDRTRENMEFVAAVNDTLAETTKRIVELNGTLRLAEARAEESDAKRADLEREVERARSDAEVPDLSSMVLWEGAEMPTIVDLLGWESPTAREADDDSGDEEMPEAKEA
;
A
#
# COMPACT_ATOMS: atom_id res chain seq x y z
N MET A 1 9.88 -27.08 3.40
CA MET A 1 10.84 -28.16 3.12
C MET A 1 10.06 -29.44 2.83
N PRO A 2 10.13 -30.05 1.64
CA PRO A 2 9.48 -31.34 1.41
C PRO A 2 10.14 -32.35 2.33
N THR A 3 9.38 -32.86 3.29
CA THR A 3 9.85 -33.92 4.18
C THR A 3 10.19 -35.12 3.31
N VAL A 4 11.46 -35.52 3.31
CA VAL A 4 11.89 -36.78 2.71
C VAL A 4 11.16 -37.88 3.48
N ARG A 5 10.00 -38.30 2.98
CA ARG A 5 9.26 -39.44 3.53
C ARG A 5 10.16 -40.65 3.32
N ARG A 6 10.90 -41.03 4.38
CA ARG A 6 11.64 -42.30 4.43
C ARG A 6 10.66 -43.40 4.07
N ARG A 7 10.80 -43.95 2.87
CA ARG A 7 9.99 -45.10 2.44
C ARG A 7 10.32 -46.26 3.35
N GLN A 8 9.31 -46.74 4.06
CA GLN A 8 9.41 -47.92 4.88
C GLN A 8 9.80 -49.10 3.98
N ARG A 9 10.79 -49.88 4.40
CA ARG A 9 11.22 -51.08 3.66
C ARG A 9 10.05 -52.05 3.63
N SER A 10 9.62 -52.46 2.44
CA SER A 10 8.47 -53.35 2.28
C SER A 10 8.80 -54.73 2.86
N ALA A 11 8.07 -55.15 3.89
CA ALA A 11 8.25 -56.45 4.54
C ALA A 11 8.13 -57.63 3.56
N ARG A 12 7.33 -57.47 2.49
CA ARG A 12 7.15 -58.48 1.43
C ARG A 12 8.41 -58.72 0.59
N LEU A 13 9.12 -57.65 0.21
CA LEU A 13 10.41 -57.79 -0.48
C LEU A 13 11.47 -58.41 0.44
N LEU A 14 11.46 -58.06 1.73
CA LEU A 14 12.34 -58.71 2.71
C LEU A 14 12.02 -60.21 2.83
N ALA A 15 10.75 -60.58 2.95
CA ALA A 15 10.34 -61.99 2.98
C ALA A 15 10.76 -62.76 1.72
N ALA A 16 10.56 -62.17 0.52
CA ALA A 16 11.01 -62.77 -0.73
C ALA A 16 12.54 -62.94 -0.77
N SER A 17 13.30 -61.95 -0.30
CA SER A 17 14.76 -62.03 -0.24
C SER A 17 15.26 -63.10 0.74
N LEU A 18 14.60 -63.25 1.90
CA LEU A 18 14.91 -64.28 2.88
C LEU A 18 14.58 -65.68 2.37
N LEU A 19 13.46 -65.84 1.66
CA LEU A 19 13.10 -67.11 1.01
C LEU A 19 14.16 -67.54 -0.01
N LEU A 20 14.64 -66.61 -0.84
CA LEU A 20 15.72 -66.89 -1.80
C LEU A 20 17.04 -67.23 -1.09
N ALA A 21 17.39 -66.50 -0.03
CA ALA A 21 18.60 -66.79 0.75
C ALA A 21 18.53 -68.17 1.43
N ALA A 22 17.37 -68.53 2.02
CA ALA A 22 17.14 -69.83 2.62
C ALA A 22 17.20 -70.96 1.58
N SER A 23 16.61 -70.75 0.41
CA SER A 23 16.69 -71.70 -0.70
C SER A 23 18.13 -71.93 -1.17
N ALA A 24 18.92 -70.86 -1.30
CA ALA A 24 20.32 -70.96 -1.69
C ALA A 24 21.16 -71.72 -0.64
N ALA A 25 20.93 -71.43 0.64
CA ALA A 25 21.58 -72.16 1.74
C ALA A 25 21.21 -73.65 1.73
N PHE A 26 19.93 -73.98 1.48
CA PHE A 26 19.47 -75.36 1.40
C PHE A 26 20.15 -76.13 0.25
N VAL A 27 20.28 -75.52 -0.93
CA VAL A 27 21.02 -76.12 -2.06
C VAL A 27 22.50 -76.30 -1.73
N ALA A 28 23.13 -75.32 -1.06
CA ALA A 28 24.53 -75.43 -0.66
C ALA A 28 24.77 -76.63 0.30
N VAL A 29 23.88 -76.84 1.26
CA VAL A 29 23.93 -78.00 2.17
C VAL A 29 23.76 -79.32 1.41
N ALA A 30 22.84 -79.37 0.44
CA ALA A 30 22.62 -80.56 -0.40
C ALA A 30 23.85 -80.93 -1.24
N VAL A 31 24.60 -79.93 -1.72
CA VAL A 31 25.86 -80.14 -2.45
C VAL A 31 26.93 -80.76 -1.54
N VAL A 32 27.10 -80.25 -0.31
CA VAL A 32 28.09 -80.77 0.64
C VAL A 32 27.81 -82.22 1.04
N THR A 33 26.53 -82.60 1.13
CA THR A 33 26.13 -83.98 1.46
C THR A 33 26.35 -84.99 0.33
N ALA A 34 26.64 -84.52 -0.90
CA ALA A 34 26.90 -85.34 -2.09
C ALA A 34 25.85 -86.42 -2.42
N SER A 35 24.63 -86.30 -1.87
CA SER A 35 23.54 -87.25 -2.09
C SER A 35 22.69 -86.83 -3.28
N THR A 36 22.59 -87.71 -4.28
CA THR A 36 21.84 -87.46 -5.52
C THR A 36 20.35 -87.23 -5.27
N ALA A 37 19.74 -87.99 -4.36
CA ALA A 37 18.32 -87.82 -4.02
C ALA A 37 18.05 -86.45 -3.36
N ILE A 38 18.93 -86.02 -2.44
CA ILE A 38 18.83 -84.71 -1.76
C ILE A 38 19.06 -83.56 -2.76
N LEU A 39 19.99 -83.73 -3.70
CA LEU A 39 20.23 -82.76 -4.77
C LEU A 39 19.01 -82.57 -5.67
N ILE A 40 18.36 -83.66 -6.11
CA ILE A 40 17.15 -83.58 -6.93
C ILE A 40 16.04 -82.87 -6.15
N ALA A 41 15.77 -83.30 -4.91
CA ALA A 41 14.73 -82.69 -4.08
C ALA A 41 14.98 -81.20 -3.80
N SER A 42 16.22 -80.81 -3.52
CA SER A 42 16.60 -79.41 -3.28
C SER A 42 16.49 -78.55 -4.55
N SER A 43 16.84 -79.09 -5.72
CA SER A 43 16.70 -78.37 -7.00
C SER A 43 15.23 -78.05 -7.31
N ILE A 44 14.32 -79.01 -7.14
CA ILE A 44 12.88 -78.81 -7.35
C ILE A 44 12.35 -77.76 -6.37
N THR A 45 12.71 -77.90 -5.09
CA THR A 45 12.31 -76.95 -4.04
C THR A 45 12.81 -75.54 -4.36
N ALA A 46 14.05 -75.40 -4.83
CA ALA A 46 14.62 -74.10 -5.18
C ALA A 46 13.89 -73.44 -6.35
N VAL A 47 13.51 -74.21 -7.36
CA VAL A 47 12.70 -73.68 -8.49
C VAL A 47 11.34 -73.21 -7.99
N VAL A 48 10.65 -74.00 -7.17
CA VAL A 48 9.33 -73.64 -6.62
C VAL A 48 9.43 -72.37 -5.77
N VAL A 49 10.39 -72.31 -4.85
CA VAL A 49 10.62 -71.13 -4.00
C VAL A 49 10.99 -69.91 -4.84
N GLY A 50 11.82 -70.08 -5.87
CA GLY A 50 12.18 -69.03 -6.82
C GLY A 50 10.98 -68.44 -7.54
N VAL A 51 10.07 -69.29 -8.04
CA VAL A 51 8.82 -68.86 -8.69
C VAL A 51 7.91 -68.10 -7.72
N VAL A 52 7.77 -68.57 -6.48
CA VAL A 52 6.96 -67.90 -5.46
C VAL A 52 7.56 -66.53 -5.11
N ALA A 53 8.86 -66.46 -4.88
CA ALA A 53 9.56 -65.20 -4.59
C ALA A 53 9.41 -64.20 -5.75
N ALA A 54 9.58 -64.66 -7.00
CA ALA A 54 9.41 -63.82 -8.19
C ALA A 54 7.99 -63.25 -8.29
N ARG A 55 6.95 -64.05 -7.99
CA ARG A 55 5.56 -63.57 -7.96
C ARG A 55 5.33 -62.52 -6.87
N ILE A 56 5.89 -62.72 -5.68
CA ILE A 56 5.79 -61.74 -4.59
C ILE A 56 6.39 -60.40 -5.04
N VAL A 57 7.59 -60.43 -5.61
CA VAL A 57 8.28 -59.22 -6.11
C VAL A 57 7.48 -58.56 -7.23
N ALA A 58 7.00 -59.33 -8.21
CA ALA A 58 6.22 -58.80 -9.33
C ALA A 58 4.93 -58.09 -8.86
N ASN A 59 4.19 -58.72 -7.93
CA ASN A 59 2.98 -58.14 -7.36
C ASN A 59 3.27 -56.85 -6.60
N GLU A 60 4.34 -56.81 -5.81
CA GLU A 60 4.72 -55.63 -5.05
C GLU A 60 5.16 -54.48 -5.97
N VAL A 61 5.88 -54.76 -7.05
CA VAL A 61 6.26 -53.75 -8.06
C VAL A 61 5.02 -53.15 -8.71
N MET A 62 4.05 -53.98 -9.10
CA MET A 62 2.80 -53.50 -9.72
C MET A 62 1.95 -52.68 -8.75
N ALA A 63 1.81 -53.15 -7.51
CA ALA A 63 1.12 -52.40 -6.45
C ALA A 63 1.79 -51.06 -6.18
N THR A 64 3.12 -51.05 -6.08
CA THR A 64 3.90 -49.83 -5.90
C THR A 64 3.68 -48.89 -7.05
N ARG A 65 3.86 -49.32 -8.30
CA ARG A 65 3.62 -48.47 -9.49
C ARG A 65 2.24 -47.83 -9.47
N ARG A 66 1.19 -48.61 -9.16
CA ARG A 66 -0.18 -48.09 -9.07
C ARG A 66 -0.32 -47.01 -8.00
N ALA A 67 0.24 -47.24 -6.81
CA ALA A 67 0.23 -46.25 -5.73
C ALA A 67 0.97 -44.96 -6.13
N TRP A 68 2.09 -45.05 -6.84
CA TRP A 68 2.82 -43.87 -7.34
C TRP A 68 1.99 -43.07 -8.35
N TYR A 69 1.32 -43.72 -9.29
CA TYR A 69 0.47 -43.02 -10.26
C TYR A 69 -0.71 -42.32 -9.58
N GLN A 70 -1.32 -42.97 -8.57
CA GLN A 70 -2.39 -42.37 -7.78
C GLN A 70 -1.88 -41.15 -6.98
N ASP A 71 -0.75 -41.28 -6.29
CA ASP A 71 -0.14 -40.18 -5.54
C ASP A 71 0.22 -39.00 -6.47
N ARG A 72 0.78 -39.29 -7.65
CA ARG A 72 1.07 -38.27 -8.67
C ARG A 72 -0.19 -37.56 -9.14
N ALA A 73 -1.29 -38.29 -9.35
CA ALA A 73 -2.57 -37.72 -9.75
C ALA A 73 -3.15 -36.81 -8.66
N VAL A 74 -3.12 -37.25 -7.40
CA VAL A 74 -3.56 -36.45 -6.25
C VAL A 74 -2.71 -35.19 -6.10
N GLN A 75 -1.39 -35.31 -6.22
CA GLN A 75 -0.50 -34.14 -6.19
C GLN A 75 -0.81 -33.17 -7.34
N ALA A 76 -1.03 -33.66 -8.56
CA ALA A 76 -1.38 -32.81 -9.69
C ALA A 76 -2.70 -32.06 -9.48
N GLN A 77 -3.70 -32.71 -8.89
CA GLN A 77 -4.96 -32.07 -8.51
C GLN A 77 -4.75 -31.00 -7.44
N ALA A 78 -4.02 -31.31 -6.36
CA ALA A 78 -3.72 -30.34 -5.31
C ALA A 78 -2.96 -29.11 -5.84
N TYR A 79 -1.98 -29.32 -6.73
CA TYR A 79 -1.27 -28.21 -7.38
C TYR A 79 -2.16 -27.38 -8.31
N ARG A 80 -3.09 -28.03 -9.03
CA ARG A 80 -4.07 -27.34 -9.86
C ARG A 80 -4.94 -26.43 -9.00
N ASP A 81 -5.49 -26.95 -7.90
CA ASP A 81 -6.37 -26.19 -7.00
C ASP A 81 -5.63 -25.00 -6.39
N MET A 82 -4.41 -25.22 -5.87
CA MET A 82 -3.55 -24.13 -5.37
C MET A 82 -3.25 -23.07 -6.45
N THR A 83 -3.11 -23.48 -7.71
CA THR A 83 -2.83 -22.55 -8.81
C THR A 83 -4.06 -21.73 -9.15
N VAL A 84 -5.24 -22.34 -9.13
CA VAL A 84 -6.52 -21.63 -9.32
C VAL A 84 -6.69 -20.58 -8.22
N ASP A 85 -6.50 -20.95 -6.95
CA ASP A 85 -6.63 -20.04 -5.82
C ASP A 85 -5.65 -18.86 -5.93
N ARG A 86 -4.37 -19.14 -6.21
CA ARG A 86 -3.35 -18.09 -6.40
C ARG A 86 -3.65 -17.18 -7.59
N THR A 87 -4.19 -17.74 -8.68
CA THR A 87 -4.56 -16.94 -9.86
C THR A 87 -5.72 -16.01 -9.51
N ARG A 88 -6.70 -16.49 -8.74
CA ARG A 88 -7.79 -15.67 -8.23
C ARG A 88 -7.29 -14.53 -7.35
N GLU A 89 -6.47 -14.85 -6.35
CA GLU A 89 -5.86 -13.86 -5.46
C GLU A 89 -5.07 -12.81 -6.26
N ASN A 90 -4.30 -13.24 -7.26
CA ASN A 90 -3.52 -12.33 -8.09
C ASN A 90 -4.41 -11.43 -8.97
N MET A 91 -5.53 -11.93 -9.48
CA MET A 91 -6.49 -11.10 -10.21
C MET A 91 -7.13 -10.04 -9.29
N GLU A 92 -7.51 -10.43 -8.08
CA GLU A 92 -8.05 -9.50 -7.07
C GLU A 92 -7.01 -8.44 -6.68
N PHE A 93 -5.74 -8.84 -6.50
CA PHE A 93 -4.63 -7.92 -6.25
C PHE A 93 -4.41 -6.93 -7.42
N VAL A 94 -4.35 -7.43 -8.66
CA VAL A 94 -4.16 -6.59 -9.84
C VAL A 94 -5.30 -5.59 -10.01
N ALA A 95 -6.54 -5.99 -9.75
CA ALA A 95 -7.69 -5.09 -9.77
C ALA A 95 -7.54 -3.96 -8.74
N ALA A 96 -7.21 -4.30 -7.49
CA ALA A 96 -7.03 -3.30 -6.42
C ALA A 96 -5.87 -2.33 -6.71
N VAL A 97 -4.76 -2.82 -7.28
CA VAL A 97 -3.62 -1.98 -7.69
C VAL A 97 -4.02 -1.05 -8.83
N ASN A 98 -4.77 -1.53 -9.82
CA ASN A 98 -5.23 -0.71 -10.93
C ASN A 98 -6.16 0.42 -10.46
N ASP A 99 -7.07 0.13 -9.53
CA ASP A 99 -7.96 1.15 -8.95
C ASP A 99 -7.16 2.23 -8.22
N THR A 100 -6.18 1.82 -7.41
CA THR A 100 -5.30 2.74 -6.69
C THR A 100 -4.47 3.59 -7.65
N LEU A 101 -3.96 2.98 -8.73
CA LEU A 101 -3.20 3.68 -9.75
C LEU A 101 -4.06 4.70 -10.48
N ALA A 102 -5.28 4.34 -10.87
CA ALA A 102 -6.22 5.23 -11.53
C ALA A 102 -6.57 6.44 -10.65
N GLU A 103 -6.82 6.23 -9.36
CA GLU A 103 -7.07 7.31 -8.41
C GLU A 103 -5.84 8.22 -8.26
N THR A 104 -4.65 7.64 -8.13
CA THR A 104 -3.40 8.39 -8.01
C THR A 104 -3.12 9.21 -9.28
N THR A 105 -3.30 8.62 -10.46
CA THR A 105 -3.16 9.32 -11.74
C THR A 105 -4.14 10.48 -11.86
N LYS A 106 -5.40 10.30 -11.44
CA LYS A 106 -6.39 11.39 -11.42
C LYS A 106 -5.93 12.55 -10.53
N ARG A 107 -5.46 12.25 -9.32
CA ARG A 107 -4.96 13.27 -8.38
C ARG A 107 -3.74 14.01 -8.95
N ILE A 108 -2.83 13.31 -9.62
CA ILE A 108 -1.67 13.93 -10.29
C ILE A 108 -2.12 14.88 -11.40
N VAL A 109 -3.09 14.47 -12.23
CA VAL A 109 -3.62 15.31 -13.31
C VAL A 109 -4.29 16.56 -12.75
N GLU A 110 -5.11 16.42 -11.70
CA GLU A 110 -5.76 17.53 -11.03
C GLU A 110 -4.73 18.51 -10.44
N LEU A 111 -3.74 17.99 -9.71
CA LEU A 111 -2.68 18.81 -9.12
C LEU A 111 -1.88 19.57 -10.20
N ASN A 112 -1.48 18.89 -11.29
CA ASN A 112 -0.80 19.53 -12.41
C ASN A 112 -1.66 20.61 -13.08
N GLY A 113 -2.98 20.41 -13.17
CA GLY A 113 -3.92 21.42 -13.66
C GLY A 113 -3.96 22.66 -12.75
N THR A 114 -4.04 22.46 -11.44
CA THR A 114 -4.02 23.57 -10.47
C THR A 114 -2.70 24.33 -10.46
N LEU A 115 -1.57 23.62 -10.60
CA LEU A 115 -0.24 24.21 -10.68
C LEU A 115 -0.13 25.14 -11.89
N ARG A 116 -0.53 24.66 -13.08
CA ARG A 116 -0.52 25.46 -14.30
C ARG A 116 -1.40 26.71 -14.22
N LEU A 117 -2.56 26.60 -13.57
CA LEU A 117 -3.43 27.76 -13.33
C LEU A 117 -2.82 28.75 -12.33
N ALA A 118 -2.08 28.28 -11.33
CA ALA A 118 -1.37 29.14 -10.40
C ALA A 118 -0.20 29.85 -11.09
N GLU A 119 0.58 29.12 -11.90
CA GLU A 119 1.67 29.67 -12.73
C GLU A 119 1.14 30.76 -13.68
N ALA A 120 0.07 30.50 -14.42
CA ALA A 120 -0.52 31.49 -15.32
C ALA A 120 -0.99 32.77 -14.60
N ARG A 121 -1.58 32.65 -13.39
CA ARG A 121 -1.97 33.83 -12.59
C ARG A 121 -0.76 34.58 -12.05
N ALA A 122 0.32 33.88 -11.68
CA ALA A 122 1.56 34.51 -11.26
C ALA A 122 2.18 35.31 -12.41
N GLU A 123 2.26 34.71 -13.60
CA GLU A 123 2.73 35.40 -14.82
C GLU A 123 1.88 36.63 -15.15
N GLU A 124 0.54 36.55 -15.04
CA GLU A 124 -0.35 37.70 -15.26
C GLU A 124 -0.13 38.81 -14.22
N SER A 125 0.05 38.43 -12.95
CA SER A 125 0.34 39.38 -11.87
C SER A 125 1.69 40.08 -12.08
N ASP A 126 2.71 39.32 -12.48
CA ASP A 126 4.05 39.86 -12.74
C ASP A 126 4.06 40.77 -13.98
N ALA A 127 3.30 40.42 -15.03
CA ALA A 127 3.09 41.30 -16.19
C ALA A 127 2.41 42.62 -15.79
N LYS A 128 1.34 42.57 -14.98
CA LYS A 128 0.67 43.79 -14.46
C LYS A 128 1.60 44.64 -13.61
N ARG A 129 2.43 44.02 -12.76
CA ARG A 129 3.44 44.73 -11.97
C ARG A 129 4.46 45.43 -12.87
N ALA A 130 4.97 44.75 -13.89
CA ALA A 130 5.90 45.34 -14.84
C ALA A 130 5.27 46.49 -15.66
N ASP A 131 3.99 46.39 -16.00
CA ASP A 131 3.25 47.45 -16.68
C ASP A 131 3.08 48.69 -15.79
N LEU A 132 2.67 48.48 -14.53
CA LEU A 132 2.56 49.55 -13.52
C LEU A 132 3.92 50.20 -13.22
N GLU A 133 5.00 49.42 -13.10
CA GLU A 133 6.35 49.95 -12.94
C GLU A 133 6.75 50.83 -14.13
N ARG A 134 6.44 50.40 -15.35
CA ARG A 134 6.68 51.21 -16.56
C ARG A 134 5.82 52.47 -16.58
N GLU A 135 4.59 52.43 -16.08
CA GLU A 135 3.72 53.61 -15.95
C GLU A 135 4.23 54.59 -14.89
N VAL A 136 4.65 54.09 -13.72
CA VAL A 136 5.29 54.90 -12.67
C VAL A 136 6.56 55.55 -13.19
N GLU A 137 7.39 54.81 -13.93
CA GLU A 137 8.62 55.36 -14.51
C GLU A 137 8.31 56.42 -15.56
N ARG A 138 7.31 56.21 -16.43
CA ARG A 138 6.84 57.25 -17.36
C ARG A 138 6.29 58.48 -16.64
N ALA A 139 5.51 58.28 -15.57
CA ALA A 139 4.99 59.39 -14.78
C ALA A 139 6.11 60.15 -14.05
N ARG A 140 7.18 59.46 -13.62
CA ARG A 140 8.39 60.08 -13.09
C ARG A 140 9.19 60.84 -14.15
N SER A 141 9.27 60.32 -15.37
CA SER A 141 9.99 61.00 -16.46
C SER A 141 9.20 62.21 -17.01
N ASP A 142 7.87 62.12 -17.07
CA ASP A 142 6.97 63.24 -17.42
C ASP A 142 6.90 64.27 -16.29
N ALA A 143 7.06 63.84 -15.04
CA ALA A 143 7.43 64.70 -13.93
C ALA A 143 8.92 65.11 -14.06
N GLU A 144 9.28 65.66 -15.21
CA GLU A 144 10.49 66.43 -15.38
C GLU A 144 10.52 67.45 -14.24
N VAL A 145 11.51 67.28 -13.36
CA VAL A 145 11.72 68.06 -12.15
C VAL A 145 11.54 69.53 -12.52
N PRO A 146 10.49 70.23 -12.02
CA PRO A 146 10.51 71.67 -12.07
C PRO A 146 11.79 72.05 -11.36
N ASP A 147 12.71 72.71 -12.07
CA ASP A 147 13.95 73.25 -11.53
C ASP A 147 13.72 73.67 -10.08
N LEU A 148 14.26 72.89 -9.14
CA LEU A 148 14.07 73.08 -7.70
C LEU A 148 14.61 74.43 -7.23
N SER A 149 15.29 75.17 -8.12
CA SER A 149 15.66 76.57 -7.94
C SER A 149 14.48 77.54 -7.98
N SER A 150 13.27 77.11 -8.38
CA SER A 150 12.08 77.98 -8.48
C SER A 150 10.99 77.72 -7.42
N MET A 151 11.11 76.67 -6.59
CA MET A 151 10.22 76.49 -5.45
C MET A 151 10.71 77.33 -4.27
N VAL A 152 10.25 78.58 -4.25
CA VAL A 152 10.32 79.48 -3.10
C VAL A 152 9.80 78.74 -1.87
N LEU A 153 10.68 78.61 -0.88
CA LEU A 153 10.41 78.19 0.48
C LEU A 153 9.20 78.99 1.00
N TRP A 154 8.04 78.35 1.09
CA TRP A 154 6.85 78.95 1.72
C TRP A 154 7.05 78.94 3.23
N GLU A 155 7.86 79.87 3.71
CA GLU A 155 8.18 80.11 5.12
C GLU A 155 7.02 80.87 5.78
N GLY A 156 5.88 80.19 5.99
CA GLY A 156 4.69 80.86 6.55
C GLY A 156 3.47 80.01 6.87
N ALA A 157 3.53 78.67 6.86
CA ALA A 157 2.43 77.83 7.36
C ALA A 157 2.75 77.33 8.77
N GLU A 158 2.28 78.04 9.79
CA GLU A 158 2.06 77.45 11.10
C GLU A 158 1.05 76.30 10.92
N MET A 159 1.55 75.06 10.96
CA MET A 159 0.69 73.88 10.96
C MET A 159 -0.12 73.88 12.27
N PRO A 160 -1.46 73.93 12.23
CA PRO A 160 -2.28 73.84 13.43
C PRO A 160 -2.02 72.49 14.10
N THR A 161 -1.72 72.53 15.39
CA THR A 161 -1.50 71.32 16.20
C THR A 161 -2.82 70.57 16.37
N ILE A 162 -2.75 69.25 16.60
CA ILE A 162 -3.92 68.35 16.73
C ILE A 162 -5.00 68.87 17.72
N VAL A 163 -4.60 69.74 18.65
CA VAL A 163 -5.47 70.39 19.65
C VAL A 163 -6.46 71.38 19.00
N ASP A 164 -6.09 72.09 17.93
CA ASP A 164 -6.99 73.05 17.26
C ASP A 164 -8.10 72.35 16.43
N LEU A 165 -7.89 71.10 16.03
CA LEU A 165 -8.88 70.33 15.27
C LEU A 165 -10.02 69.77 16.12
N LEU A 166 -9.93 69.85 17.45
CA LEU A 166 -10.93 69.34 18.40
C LEU A 166 -11.80 70.44 19.05
N GLY A 167 -11.54 71.72 18.78
CA GLY A 167 -12.20 72.85 19.43
C GLY A 167 -13.53 73.32 18.84
N TRP A 168 -13.98 72.75 17.71
CA TRP A 168 -15.11 73.29 16.93
C TRP A 168 -16.45 72.54 17.07
N GLU A 169 -16.57 71.61 18.00
CA GLU A 169 -17.79 70.81 18.16
C GLU A 169 -18.43 70.96 19.55
N SER A 170 -18.88 72.17 19.91
CA SER A 170 -20.19 72.39 20.58
C SER A 170 -20.48 73.87 20.89
N PRO A 171 -21.40 74.52 20.15
CA PRO A 171 -21.91 75.86 20.46
C PRO A 171 -23.29 75.84 21.16
N THR A 172 -23.37 76.62 22.25
CA THR A 172 -24.45 77.51 22.74
C THR A 172 -25.96 77.13 22.61
N ALA A 173 -26.62 77.00 23.77
CA ALA A 173 -28.02 77.39 24.00
C ALA A 173 -28.05 78.31 25.24
N ARG A 174 -28.18 79.65 25.11
CA ARG A 174 -29.45 80.45 25.15
C ARG A 174 -30.34 80.01 26.32
N GLU A 175 -30.55 80.74 27.42
CA GLU A 175 -30.91 82.16 27.62
C GLU A 175 -32.17 82.59 26.84
N ALA A 176 -33.34 82.24 27.40
CA ALA A 176 -34.59 83.02 27.47
C ALA A 176 -35.67 82.20 28.23
N ASP A 177 -36.63 82.89 28.87
CA ASP A 177 -37.66 82.46 29.85
C ASP A 177 -37.09 82.27 31.28
N ASP A 178 -37.04 83.28 32.14
CA ASP A 178 -38.03 84.29 32.54
C ASP A 178 -39.32 83.71 33.16
N ASP A 179 -39.39 83.93 34.48
CA ASP A 179 -40.56 84.29 35.27
C ASP A 179 -41.57 83.24 35.78
N SER A 180 -42.00 83.51 37.02
CA SER A 180 -42.96 82.83 37.89
C SER A 180 -42.50 81.47 38.44
N GLY A 181 -42.50 81.22 39.75
CA GLY A 181 -43.17 81.89 40.84
C GLY A 181 -43.47 80.80 41.86
N ASP A 182 -43.08 81.08 43.10
CA ASP A 182 -43.75 80.65 44.33
C ASP A 182 -44.02 79.16 44.63
N GLU A 183 -43.55 78.85 45.83
CA GLU A 183 -44.28 78.16 46.90
C GLU A 183 -44.29 76.62 46.98
N GLU A 184 -43.84 76.21 48.17
CA GLU A 184 -44.30 75.08 48.98
C GLU A 184 -44.01 73.64 48.50
N MET A 185 -42.92 73.12 49.05
CA MET A 185 -42.98 71.89 49.86
C MET A 185 -44.23 71.92 50.77
N PRO A 186 -44.95 70.81 51.01
CA PRO A 186 -44.28 69.64 51.58
C PRO A 186 -44.92 68.26 51.30
N GLU A 187 -44.20 67.26 51.83
CA GLU A 187 -44.77 66.10 52.52
C GLU A 187 -45.47 64.99 51.71
N ALA A 188 -44.78 63.85 51.74
CA ALA A 188 -45.18 62.69 52.55
C ALA A 188 -45.75 61.45 51.85
N LYS A 189 -45.26 60.33 52.41
CA LYS A 189 -45.81 58.96 52.48
C LYS A 189 -45.61 58.11 51.23
N GLU A 190 -44.74 57.11 51.30
CA GLU A 190 -45.02 55.78 51.89
C GLU A 190 -46.25 55.12 51.27
N ALA A 191 -46.00 54.16 50.38
CA ALA A 191 -46.51 52.80 50.47
C ALA A 191 -45.63 51.88 49.61
#